data_AF-A0AB36J4B0-F1
#
_entry.id   AF-A0AB36J4B0-F1
#
_cell.length_a   1.000
_cell.length_b   1.000
_cell.length_c   1.000
_cell.angle_alpha   90.00
_cell.angle_beta   90.00
_cell.angle_gamma   90.00
#
_symmetry.space_group_name_H-M   'P 1'
#
loop_
_entity.id
_entity.type
_entity.pdbx_description
1 polymer ?
#
loop_
_entity_poly.entity_id
_entity_poly.type
_entity_poly.pdbx_seq_one_letter_code
_entity_poly.pdbx_strand_id
1 'polypeptide(L)'
;MTQTPQHPPMTYEQLQQSHDEWRMLAMHNYGVAKAAEEREQKLIDIMYIIAFESDDERTQKYAAQMLSTLYPDTPAQPAPKTEVTASSIDEWHEDHGDVLWWTFPIEESPYCGSPLDVDWPGYHTHWTPLVLPAAPAPKEGNTE
;
A
#
# COMPACT_ATOMS: atom_id res chain seq x y z
N MET A 1 11.91 -46.90 -34.72
CA MET A 1 10.58 -46.61 -35.33
C MET A 1 9.61 -46.44 -34.18
N THR A 2 9.21 -45.20 -33.88
CA THR A 2 8.29 -44.89 -32.78
C THR A 2 6.89 -44.78 -33.38
N GLN A 3 6.02 -45.75 -33.08
CA GLN A 3 4.62 -45.75 -33.50
C GLN A 3 3.87 -44.69 -32.69
N THR A 4 3.36 -43.66 -33.36
CA THR A 4 2.45 -42.69 -32.72
C THR A 4 1.13 -43.42 -32.40
N PRO A 5 0.60 -43.35 -31.17
CA PRO A 5 -0.66 -44.00 -30.83
C PRO A 5 -1.79 -43.39 -31.68
N GLN A 6 -2.41 -44.19 -32.56
CA GLN A 6 -3.67 -43.79 -33.20
C GLN A 6 -4.82 -44.02 -32.22
N HIS A 7 -5.29 -42.95 -31.59
CA HIS A 7 -6.58 -42.99 -30.91
C HIS A 7 -7.71 -42.93 -31.96
N PRO A 8 -8.77 -43.76 -31.84
CA PRO A 8 -9.92 -43.67 -32.72
C PRO A 8 -10.58 -42.29 -32.60
N PRO A 9 -11.09 -41.72 -33.70
CA PRO A 9 -11.72 -40.40 -33.67
C PRO A 9 -12.99 -40.45 -32.81
N MET A 10 -13.09 -39.53 -31.82
CA MET A 10 -14.28 -39.40 -30.97
C MET A 10 -15.52 -39.03 -31.80
N THR A 11 -16.67 -39.57 -31.42
CA THR A 11 -17.95 -39.16 -32.02
C THR A 11 -18.33 -37.76 -31.56
N TYR A 12 -19.22 -37.09 -32.31
CA TYR A 12 -19.70 -35.76 -31.96
C TYR A 12 -20.35 -35.71 -30.57
N GLU A 13 -21.11 -36.74 -30.20
CA GLU A 13 -21.77 -36.85 -28.89
C GLU A 13 -20.74 -37.01 -27.75
N GLN A 14 -19.68 -37.78 -27.95
CA GLN A 14 -18.57 -37.91 -26.99
C GLN A 14 -17.79 -36.59 -26.84
N LEU A 15 -17.58 -35.86 -27.93
CA LEU A 15 -16.95 -34.53 -27.88
C LEU A 15 -17.82 -33.52 -27.13
N GLN A 16 -19.14 -33.55 -27.36
CA GLN A 16 -20.07 -32.65 -26.69
C GLN A 16 -20.16 -32.96 -25.19
N GLN A 17 -20.23 -34.23 -24.81
CA GLN A 17 -20.19 -34.64 -23.40
C GLN A 17 -18.88 -34.22 -22.72
N SER A 18 -17.73 -34.46 -23.37
CA SER A 18 -16.44 -34.03 -22.83
C SER A 18 -16.38 -32.52 -22.66
N HIS A 19 -16.87 -31.74 -23.63
CA HIS A 19 -16.93 -30.28 -23.54
C HIS A 19 -17.78 -29.82 -22.35
N ASP A 20 -18.94 -30.42 -22.13
CA ASP A 20 -19.83 -30.05 -21.03
C ASP A 20 -19.24 -30.42 -19.66
N GLU A 21 -18.55 -31.56 -19.56
CA GLU A 21 -17.79 -31.96 -18.38
C GLU A 21 -16.67 -30.96 -18.05
N TRP A 22 -15.87 -30.56 -19.06
CA TRP A 22 -14.83 -29.55 -18.89
C TRP A 22 -15.39 -28.20 -18.46
N ARG A 23 -16.53 -27.80 -19.02
CA ARG A 23 -17.21 -26.55 -18.64
C ARG A 23 -17.66 -26.58 -17.18
N MET A 24 -18.26 -27.68 -16.72
CA MET A 24 -18.71 -27.83 -15.33
C MET A 24 -17.52 -27.83 -14.36
N LEU A 25 -16.44 -28.54 -14.69
CA LEU A 25 -15.22 -28.56 -13.89
C LEU A 25 -14.56 -27.18 -13.81
N ALA A 26 -14.50 -26.45 -14.93
CA ALA A 26 -13.97 -25.09 -14.96
C ALA A 26 -14.79 -24.14 -14.09
N MET A 27 -16.13 -24.23 -14.14
CA MET A 27 -17.01 -23.44 -13.28
C MET A 27 -16.84 -23.77 -11.79
N HIS A 28 -16.69 -25.05 -11.45
CA HIS A 28 -16.42 -25.47 -10.08
C HIS A 28 -15.07 -24.94 -9.56
N ASN A 29 -14.01 -25.13 -10.33
CA ASN A 29 -12.67 -24.67 -9.97
C ASN A 29 -12.62 -23.15 -9.84
N TYR A 30 -13.32 -22.42 -10.71
CA TYR A 30 -13.48 -20.98 -10.59
C TYR A 30 -14.17 -20.57 -9.28
N GLY A 31 -15.25 -21.26 -8.91
CA GLY A 31 -15.94 -21.01 -7.64
C GLY A 31 -15.04 -21.26 -6.42
N VAL A 32 -14.25 -22.32 -6.45
CA VAL A 32 -13.27 -22.65 -5.40
C VAL A 32 -12.17 -21.58 -5.31
N ALA A 33 -11.63 -21.16 -6.45
CA ALA A 33 -10.61 -20.11 -6.51
C ALA A 33 -11.13 -18.78 -5.96
N LYS A 34 -12.34 -18.38 -6.37
CA LYS A 34 -12.98 -17.15 -5.88
C LYS A 34 -13.25 -17.20 -4.37
N ALA A 35 -13.69 -18.34 -3.84
CA ALA A 35 -13.88 -18.52 -2.40
C ALA A 35 -12.56 -18.50 -1.61
N ALA A 36 -11.44 -18.90 -2.24
CA ALA A 36 -10.11 -18.79 -1.64
C ALA A 36 -9.64 -17.32 -1.60
N GLU A 37 -9.82 -16.58 -2.70
CA GLU A 37 -9.53 -15.14 -2.79
C GLU A 37 -10.32 -14.33 -1.76
N GLU A 38 -11.62 -14.62 -1.57
CA GLU A 38 -12.44 -13.95 -0.55
C GLU A 38 -11.96 -14.25 0.89
N ARG A 39 -11.42 -15.44 1.16
CA ARG A 39 -10.85 -15.78 2.48
C ARG A 39 -9.53 -15.08 2.71
N GLU A 40 -8.70 -15.00 1.67
CA GLU A 40 -7.44 -14.27 1.69
C GLU A 40 -7.70 -12.77 1.97
N GLN A 41 -8.66 -12.15 1.29
CA GLN A 41 -9.03 -10.76 1.53
C GLN A 41 -9.49 -10.51 2.96
N LYS A 42 -10.31 -11.40 3.53
CA LYS A 42 -10.73 -11.30 4.94
C LYS A 42 -9.55 -11.41 5.90
N LEU A 43 -8.58 -12.28 5.60
CA LEU A 43 -7.36 -12.38 6.41
C LEU A 43 -6.53 -11.12 6.30
N ILE A 44 -6.44 -10.51 5.11
CA ILE A 44 -5.76 -9.23 4.89
C ILE A 44 -6.40 -8.13 5.75
N ASP A 45 -7.73 -7.98 5.69
CA ASP A 45 -8.43 -6.93 6.43
C ASP A 45 -8.19 -7.06 7.95
N ILE A 46 -8.25 -8.28 8.48
CA ILE A 46 -8.00 -8.54 9.91
C ILE A 46 -6.54 -8.27 10.26
N MET A 47 -5.58 -8.72 9.44
CA MET A 47 -4.17 -8.50 9.73
C MET A 47 -3.79 -7.02 9.63
N TYR A 48 -4.42 -6.25 8.74
CA TYR A 48 -4.23 -4.81 8.65
C TYR A 48 -4.68 -4.11 9.93
N ILE A 49 -5.90 -4.40 10.40
CA ILE A 49 -6.41 -3.87 11.68
C ILE A 49 -5.43 -4.20 12.81
N ILE A 50 -4.95 -5.44 12.90
CA ILE A 50 -4.01 -5.83 13.95
C ILE A 50 -2.65 -5.13 13.82
N ALA A 51 -2.14 -4.96 12.60
CA ALA A 51 -0.85 -4.33 12.37
C ALA A 51 -0.83 -2.83 12.72
N PHE A 52 -1.96 -2.14 12.56
CA PHE A 52 -2.02 -0.67 12.66
C PHE A 52 -2.88 -0.14 13.81
N GLU A 53 -3.75 -0.96 14.42
CA GLU A 53 -4.63 -0.56 15.52
C GLU A 53 -4.33 -1.30 16.83
N SER A 54 -3.42 -2.28 16.85
CA SER A 54 -3.00 -2.93 18.09
C SER A 54 -2.02 -2.06 18.87
N ASP A 55 -2.18 -1.92 20.19
CA ASP A 55 -1.19 -1.25 21.06
C ASP A 55 0.00 -2.17 21.43
N ASP A 56 -0.01 -3.44 21.02
CA ASP A 56 1.07 -4.40 21.31
C ASP A 56 2.07 -4.49 20.15
N GLU A 57 3.26 -3.92 20.34
CA GLU A 57 4.34 -3.85 19.32
C GLU A 57 4.73 -5.23 18.78
N ARG A 58 4.69 -6.26 19.63
CA ARG A 58 5.00 -7.63 19.23
C ARG A 58 3.94 -8.18 18.26
N THR A 59 2.67 -7.94 18.56
CA THR A 59 1.53 -8.33 17.72
C THR A 59 1.54 -7.56 16.39
N GLN A 60 1.82 -6.25 16.42
CA GLN A 60 2.00 -5.45 15.21
C GLN A 60 3.09 -6.03 14.30
N LYS A 61 4.26 -6.34 14.87
CA LYS A 61 5.40 -6.89 14.11
C LYS A 61 5.08 -8.23 13.45
N TYR A 62 4.41 -9.14 14.17
CA TYR A 62 4.00 -10.42 13.58
C TYR A 62 2.94 -10.26 12.49
N ALA A 63 1.97 -9.38 12.69
CA ALA A 63 0.93 -9.10 11.70
C ALA A 63 1.53 -8.47 10.42
N ALA A 64 2.45 -7.50 10.58
CA ALA A 64 3.17 -6.90 9.47
C ALA A 64 4.02 -7.93 8.70
N GLN A 65 4.70 -8.83 9.41
CA GLN A 65 5.45 -9.92 8.78
C GLN A 65 4.53 -10.86 7.99
N MET A 66 3.38 -11.23 8.57
CA MET A 66 2.38 -12.06 7.90
C MET A 66 1.81 -11.38 6.65
N LEU A 67 1.45 -10.11 6.72
CA LEU A 67 0.99 -9.32 5.56
C LEU A 67 2.04 -9.32 4.44
N SER A 68 3.33 -9.17 4.78
CA SER A 68 4.40 -9.20 3.77
C SER A 68 4.50 -10.54 3.04
N THR A 69 4.14 -11.66 3.68
CA THR A 69 4.19 -13.00 3.05
C THR A 69 2.98 -13.31 2.18
N LEU A 70 1.83 -12.67 2.44
CA LEU A 70 0.64 -12.75 1.58
C LEU A 70 0.82 -11.95 0.27
N TYR A 71 1.85 -11.11 0.21
CA TYR A 71 2.13 -10.22 -0.91
C TYR A 71 3.60 -10.30 -1.36
N PRO A 72 4.04 -11.38 -2.03
CA PRO A 72 5.42 -11.51 -2.50
C PRO A 72 5.77 -10.52 -3.64
N ASP A 73 4.78 -10.08 -4.42
CA ASP A 73 4.96 -9.21 -5.60
C ASP A 73 4.24 -7.85 -5.48
N THR A 74 3.83 -7.43 -4.28
CA THR A 74 3.35 -6.07 -4.11
C THR A 74 4.54 -5.12 -4.24
N PRO A 75 4.59 -4.24 -5.26
CA PRO A 75 5.61 -3.20 -5.29
C PRO A 75 5.49 -2.48 -3.96
N ALA A 76 6.61 -2.41 -3.22
CA ALA A 76 6.72 -1.90 -1.85
C ALA A 76 5.50 -1.06 -1.50
N GLN A 77 4.62 -1.61 -0.66
CA GLN A 77 3.44 -0.90 -0.15
C GLN A 77 3.92 0.52 0.11
N PRO A 78 3.42 1.56 -0.61
CA PRO A 78 3.85 2.90 -0.31
C PRO A 78 3.61 3.04 1.18
N ALA A 79 4.70 3.32 1.92
CA ALA A 79 4.64 3.52 3.37
C ALA A 79 3.35 4.27 3.67
N PRO A 80 2.57 3.87 4.70
CA PRO A 80 1.24 4.43 4.94
C PRO A 80 1.32 5.91 4.65
N LYS A 81 0.58 6.37 3.63
CA LYS A 81 0.56 7.79 3.30
C LYS A 81 0.01 8.45 4.54
N THR A 82 0.90 8.94 5.40
CA THR A 82 0.54 9.79 6.51
C THR A 82 -0.09 10.99 5.85
N GLU A 83 -1.42 11.02 5.78
CA GLU A 83 -2.14 12.20 5.34
C GLU A 83 -1.84 13.26 6.40
N VAL A 84 -0.87 14.12 6.10
CA VAL A 84 -0.44 15.18 7.02
C VAL A 84 -1.56 16.19 7.09
N THR A 85 -2.38 16.08 8.13
CA THR A 85 -3.46 17.02 8.42
C THR A 85 -2.84 18.29 9.02
N ALA A 86 -3.26 19.46 8.55
CA ALA A 86 -2.76 20.72 9.05
C ALA A 86 -3.32 20.99 10.46
N SER A 87 -2.43 21.21 11.43
CA SER A 87 -2.73 21.55 12.81
C SER A 87 -2.96 23.04 12.98
N SER A 88 -3.74 23.44 13.98
CA SER A 88 -3.95 24.86 14.30
C SER A 88 -2.64 25.50 14.81
N ILE A 89 -2.46 26.81 14.58
CA ILE A 89 -1.35 27.60 15.15
C ILE A 89 -1.28 27.49 16.68
N ASP A 90 -2.41 27.32 17.36
CA ASP A 90 -2.48 27.15 18.82
C ASP A 90 -1.83 25.85 19.32
N GLU A 91 -1.68 24.86 18.43
CA GLU A 91 -1.03 23.57 18.74
C GLU A 91 0.49 23.61 18.49
N TRP A 92 0.97 24.64 17.79
CA TRP A 92 2.41 24.79 17.55
C TRP A 92 3.11 25.30 18.80
N HIS A 93 4.36 24.88 18.96
CA HIS A 93 5.26 25.35 20.00
C HIS A 93 6.71 25.25 19.51
N GLU A 94 7.61 26.00 20.15
CA GLU A 94 9.02 26.14 19.74
C GLU A 94 9.75 24.81 19.56
N ASP A 95 9.41 23.78 20.34
CA ASP A 95 10.03 22.45 20.22
C ASP A 95 9.74 21.74 18.89
N HIS A 96 8.69 22.14 18.15
CA HIS A 96 8.44 21.64 16.80
C HIS A 96 9.44 22.20 15.78
N GLY A 97 10.08 23.34 16.09
CA GLY A 97 10.98 24.03 15.19
C GLY A 97 10.29 24.56 13.94
N ASP A 98 11.04 24.58 12.84
CA ASP A 98 10.57 25.07 11.55
C ASP A 98 9.53 24.13 10.93
N VAL A 99 8.42 24.72 10.51
CA VAL A 99 7.29 24.00 9.91
C VAL A 99 6.81 24.72 8.66
N LEU A 100 5.89 24.10 7.93
CA LEU A 100 5.20 24.74 6.81
C LEU A 100 3.90 25.35 7.32
N TRP A 101 3.70 26.63 7.02
CA TRP A 101 2.58 27.42 7.50
C TRP A 101 1.59 27.73 6.40
N TRP A 102 0.31 27.58 6.69
CA TRP A 102 -0.78 27.63 5.73
C TRP A 102 -1.87 28.62 6.13
N THR A 103 -2.49 29.20 5.11
CA THR A 103 -3.80 29.83 5.17
C THR A 103 -4.79 29.02 4.35
N PHE A 104 -6.04 29.01 4.81
CA PHE A 104 -7.15 28.42 4.08
C PHE A 104 -8.20 29.50 3.79
N PRO A 105 -8.73 29.60 2.55
CA PRO A 105 -8.33 28.81 1.37
C PRO A 105 -6.88 29.06 0.94
N ILE A 106 -6.27 28.09 0.26
CA ILE A 106 -4.87 28.22 -0.20
C ILE A 106 -4.84 29.20 -1.36
N GLU A 107 -4.30 30.39 -1.12
CA GLU A 107 -4.12 31.44 -2.13
C GLU A 107 -2.66 31.59 -2.58
N GLU A 108 -1.72 31.14 -1.74
CA GLU A 108 -0.27 31.23 -1.99
C GLU A 108 0.47 30.02 -1.43
N SER A 109 1.78 29.96 -1.73
CA SER A 109 2.68 28.94 -1.18
C SER A 109 2.86 29.11 0.33
N PRO A 110 3.07 28.02 1.09
CA PRO A 110 3.27 28.11 2.53
C PRO A 110 4.55 28.87 2.88
N TYR A 111 4.54 29.57 4.00
CA TYR A 111 5.77 30.05 4.61
C TYR A 111 6.52 28.89 5.28
N CYS A 112 7.84 28.83 5.11
CA CYS A 112 8.71 27.84 5.75
C CYS A 112 9.51 28.50 6.86
N GLY A 113 9.34 28.07 8.11
CA GLY A 113 10.06 28.61 9.26
C GLY A 113 9.20 28.66 10.51
N SER A 114 9.36 29.71 11.31
CA SER A 114 8.73 29.88 12.62
C SER A 114 7.99 31.22 12.74
N PRO A 115 6.90 31.29 13.52
CA PRO A 115 6.23 32.56 13.87
C PRO A 115 7.13 33.54 14.64
N LEU A 116 8.27 33.07 15.14
CA LEU A 116 9.29 33.88 15.82
C LEU A 116 10.26 34.57 14.86
N ASP A 117 10.21 34.24 13.57
CA ASP A 117 11.08 34.86 12.57
C ASP A 117 10.74 36.34 12.37
N VAL A 118 11.77 37.16 12.12
CA VAL A 118 11.61 38.61 11.90
C VAL A 118 10.74 38.90 10.67
N ASP A 119 10.82 38.05 9.65
CA ASP A 119 10.10 38.19 8.39
C ASP A 119 8.76 37.45 8.37
N TRP A 120 8.30 36.95 9.53
CA TRP A 120 7.02 36.24 9.64
C TRP A 120 5.84 37.20 9.39
N PRO A 121 4.95 36.89 8.44
CA PRO A 121 3.91 37.83 8.04
C PRO A 121 2.66 37.84 8.94
N GLY A 122 2.53 36.90 9.89
CA GLY A 122 1.55 36.99 10.97
C GLY A 122 0.11 36.53 10.67
N TYR A 123 -0.21 36.15 9.43
CA TYR A 123 -1.60 35.82 9.05
C TYR A 123 -1.91 34.32 8.89
N HIS A 124 -0.90 33.44 8.91
CA HIS A 124 -1.13 31.99 8.78
C HIS A 124 -1.84 31.42 10.01
N THR A 125 -2.71 30.44 9.78
CA THR A 125 -3.58 29.88 10.83
C THR A 125 -3.31 28.42 11.13
N HIS A 126 -2.68 27.70 10.20
CA HIS A 126 -2.42 26.27 10.34
C HIS A 126 -0.97 25.95 9.98
N TRP A 127 -0.48 24.81 10.45
CA TRP A 127 0.86 24.32 10.14
C TRP A 127 0.88 22.82 9.85
N THR A 128 1.90 22.38 9.13
CA THR A 128 2.21 20.96 8.92
C THR A 128 3.71 20.73 9.17
N PRO A 129 4.12 19.57 9.72
CA PRO A 129 5.53 19.25 9.90
C PRO A 129 6.34 19.34 8.60
N LEU A 130 7.56 19.86 8.69
CA LEU A 130 8.50 19.86 7.57
C LEU A 130 9.16 18.48 7.45
N VAL A 131 8.81 17.72 6.41
CA VAL A 131 9.39 16.38 6.19
C VAL A 131 10.79 16.51 5.59
N LEU A 132 11.81 16.16 6.37
CA LEU A 132 13.20 16.16 5.91
C LEU A 132 13.47 14.96 5.00
N PRO A 133 14.02 15.18 3.80
CA PRO A 133 14.40 14.08 2.93
C PRO A 133 15.58 13.29 3.51
N ALA A 134 15.65 12.00 3.18
CA ALA A 134 16.84 11.19 3.46
C ALA A 134 18.07 11.74 2.72
N ALA A 135 19.26 11.38 3.20
CA ALA A 135 20.50 11.75 2.56
C ALA A 135 20.49 11.38 1.06
N PRO A 136 21.05 12.25 0.18
CA PRO A 136 21.10 11.96 -1.24
C PRO A 136 21.93 10.69 -1.50
N ALA A 137 21.62 9.99 -2.60
CA ALA A 137 22.41 8.85 -3.02
C ALA A 137 23.90 9.23 -3.17
N PRO A 138 24.85 8.32 -2.84
CA PRO A 138 26.26 8.56 -3.09
C PRO A 138 26.49 8.95 -4.55
N LYS A 139 27.34 9.95 -4.81
CA LYS A 139 27.72 10.29 -6.19
C LYS A 139 28.42 9.07 -6.80
N GLU A 140 27.86 8.53 -7.87
CA GLU A 140 28.53 7.49 -8.65
C GLU A 140 29.87 8.04 -9.15
N GLY A 141 30.98 7.44 -8.72
CA GLY A 141 32.30 7.69 -9.32
C GLY A 141 33.30 8.51 -8.50
N ASN A 142 33.53 8.20 -7.22
CA ASN A 142 34.80 8.55 -6.59
C ASN A 142 35.49 7.30 -6.04
N THR A 143 35.97 6.47 -6.95
CA THR A 143 37.00 5.46 -6.68
C THR A 143 38.31 6.03 -7.22
N GLU A 144 39.07 6.71 -6.35
CA GLU A 144 40.53 6.84 -6.52
C GLU A 144 41.22 5.73 -5.73
#